data_AF-A0A4Y2RIV4-F1
#
_entry.id   AF-A0A4Y2RIV4-F1
#
_cell.length_a   1.000
_cell.length_b   1.000
_cell.length_c   1.000
_cell.angle_alpha   90.00
_cell.angle_beta   90.00
_cell.angle_gamma   90.00
#
_symmetry.space_group_name_H-M   'P 1'
#
loop_
_entity.id
_entity.type
_entity.pdbx_description
1 polymer ?
#
loop_
_entity_poly.entity_id
_entity_poly.type
_entity_poly.pdbx_seq_one_letter_code
_entity_poly.pdbx_strand_id
1 'polypeptide(L)'
;MGRSTKARSRKRKFCGNQYSSSMSNVNTSVVVSAEQKENKQRDSSNNLTGNRILDIEILMNLFSILFCPVCSKANLFLFEDSVFGLCSNLTLKCNSSNCDFVKAFSTSKKYDKLSEINIRIVYGLRLIGRGFSAAVKLCSTLNLPYLSKMAYRSLEIRILVAVTEVAKKTMGDAAQEVKTLKNSQENVTCCGVSVDGTWQRRGYSSLNGCVSVISIDTDKILDVEIMSQYCRTCKKLQGVQKHMKPSKRNCSNHKG
;
A
#
# COMPACT_ATOMS: atom_id res chain seq x y z
N MET A 1 0.42 55.25 -30.68
CA MET A 1 -0.81 54.43 -30.74
C MET A 1 -0.45 53.06 -31.32
N GLY A 2 -0.46 52.00 -30.53
CA GLY A 2 -0.18 50.62 -30.99
C GLY A 2 -1.25 49.66 -30.46
N ARG A 3 -2.04 49.05 -31.36
CA ARG A 3 -3.13 48.14 -31.03
C ARG A 3 -2.59 46.77 -30.63
N SER A 4 -2.87 46.33 -29.41
CA SER A 4 -2.70 44.94 -28.97
C SER A 4 -3.89 44.10 -29.43
N THR A 5 -3.66 43.14 -30.32
CA THR A 5 -4.64 42.11 -30.69
C THR A 5 -4.60 40.95 -29.70
N LYS A 6 -5.62 40.83 -28.85
CA LYS A 6 -5.81 39.66 -27.98
C LYS A 6 -6.22 38.44 -28.82
N ALA A 7 -5.32 37.47 -28.98
CA ALA A 7 -5.65 36.16 -29.51
C ALA A 7 -6.56 35.41 -28.53
N ARG A 8 -7.80 35.12 -28.94
CA ARG A 8 -8.81 34.43 -28.13
C ARG A 8 -8.55 32.92 -28.19
N SER A 9 -8.14 32.29 -27.09
CA SER A 9 -7.96 30.83 -27.06
C SER A 9 -9.32 30.14 -27.26
N ARG A 10 -9.48 29.35 -28.33
CA ARG A 10 -10.67 28.50 -28.51
C ARG A 10 -10.66 27.38 -27.46
N LYS A 11 -11.62 27.39 -26.53
CA LYS A 11 -11.88 26.26 -25.63
C LYS A 11 -12.24 25.03 -26.48
N ARG A 12 -11.51 23.92 -26.33
CA ARG A 12 -11.88 22.63 -26.94
C ARG A 12 -13.20 22.15 -26.35
N LYS A 13 -14.14 21.73 -27.20
CA LYS A 13 -15.40 21.08 -26.77
C LYS A 13 -15.07 19.69 -26.20
N PHE A 14 -15.61 19.41 -25.01
CA PHE A 14 -15.54 18.10 -24.38
C PHE A 14 -16.57 17.17 -25.04
N CYS A 15 -16.13 16.05 -25.59
CA CYS A 15 -16.98 15.12 -26.34
C CYS A 15 -17.47 13.92 -25.52
N GLY A 16 -17.50 14.01 -24.19
CA GLY A 16 -17.96 12.92 -23.32
C GLY A 16 -16.96 11.76 -23.21
N ASN A 17 -17.23 10.84 -22.28
CA ASN A 17 -16.54 9.56 -22.15
C ASN A 17 -17.55 8.41 -22.03
N GLN A 18 -17.08 7.17 -22.16
CA GLN A 18 -17.86 5.92 -22.22
C GLN A 18 -18.88 5.66 -21.08
N TYR A 19 -18.95 6.52 -20.07
CA TYR A 19 -19.92 6.46 -18.98
C TYR A 19 -21.07 7.48 -19.14
N SER A 20 -21.11 8.22 -20.26
CA SER A 20 -22.10 9.30 -20.48
C SER A 20 -23.36 8.83 -21.24
N SER A 21 -23.42 7.55 -21.64
CA SER A 21 -24.52 7.03 -22.47
C SER A 21 -24.88 5.58 -22.12
N SER A 22 -25.57 5.37 -21.00
CA SER A 22 -26.48 4.22 -20.81
C SER A 22 -27.24 4.36 -19.49
N MET A 23 -28.28 5.18 -19.50
CA MET A 23 -29.40 5.04 -18.57
C MET A 23 -30.46 4.23 -19.31
N SER A 24 -30.32 2.91 -19.28
CA SER A 24 -31.30 1.97 -19.83
C SER A 24 -31.54 0.88 -18.79
N ASN A 25 -32.77 0.84 -18.29
CA ASN A 25 -33.30 -0.16 -17.38
C ASN A 25 -33.06 -1.57 -17.93
N VAL A 26 -32.38 -2.42 -17.16
CA VAL A 26 -32.39 -3.87 -17.38
C VAL A 26 -32.74 -4.53 -16.06
N ASN A 27 -33.96 -5.10 -16.02
CA ASN A 27 -34.38 -6.05 -15.01
C ASN A 27 -33.44 -7.25 -15.03
N THR A 28 -32.93 -7.65 -13.87
CA THR A 28 -32.33 -8.99 -13.73
C THR A 28 -32.86 -9.59 -12.43
N SER A 29 -33.70 -10.60 -12.63
CA SER A 29 -34.30 -11.45 -11.61
C SER A 29 -33.22 -12.09 -10.73
N VAL A 30 -33.39 -11.91 -9.43
CA VAL A 30 -32.63 -12.57 -8.38
C VAL A 30 -32.99 -14.05 -8.37
N VAL A 31 -32.02 -14.94 -8.58
CA VAL A 31 -32.15 -16.36 -8.26
C VAL A 31 -31.22 -16.64 -7.09
N VAL A 32 -31.82 -16.82 -5.92
CA VAL A 32 -31.16 -17.30 -4.71
C VAL A 32 -31.09 -18.82 -4.83
N SER A 33 -29.88 -19.39 -4.85
CA SER A 33 -29.70 -20.84 -4.71
C SER A 33 -28.84 -21.10 -3.48
N ALA A 34 -29.43 -21.85 -2.55
CA ALA A 34 -28.89 -22.19 -1.24
C ALA A 34 -27.64 -23.09 -1.35
N GLU A 35 -26.62 -22.79 -0.56
CA GLU A 35 -25.42 -23.63 -0.43
C GLU A 35 -25.72 -24.86 0.43
N GLN A 36 -25.77 -26.03 -0.21
CA GLN A 36 -25.64 -27.31 0.49
C GLN A 36 -24.16 -27.57 0.78
N LYS A 37 -23.82 -27.79 2.07
CA LYS A 37 -22.50 -28.23 2.52
C LYS A 37 -22.31 -29.71 2.20
N GLU A 38 -21.59 -30.01 1.13
CA GLU A 38 -21.00 -31.34 0.94
C GLU A 38 -19.54 -31.36 1.40
N ASN A 39 -19.25 -32.32 2.27
CA ASN A 39 -17.96 -32.60 2.85
C ASN A 39 -17.08 -33.34 1.82
N LYS A 40 -16.29 -32.61 1.02
CA LYS A 40 -15.33 -33.23 0.08
C LYS A 40 -14.02 -33.56 0.79
N GLN A 41 -13.82 -34.85 1.03
CA GLN A 41 -12.54 -35.48 1.32
C GLN A 41 -11.55 -35.11 0.18
N ARG A 42 -10.51 -34.33 0.51
CA ARG A 42 -9.52 -33.85 -0.47
C ARG A 42 -8.43 -34.88 -0.65
N ASP A 43 -8.61 -35.78 -1.61
CA ASP A 43 -7.48 -36.27 -2.38
C ASP A 43 -7.27 -35.28 -3.54
N SER A 44 -6.30 -34.38 -3.38
CA SER A 44 -5.86 -33.51 -4.46
C SER A 44 -4.39 -33.75 -4.73
N SER A 45 -4.11 -34.29 -5.92
CA SER A 45 -2.82 -34.07 -6.58
C SER A 45 -2.59 -32.56 -6.66
N ASN A 46 -1.87 -32.02 -5.68
CA ASN A 46 -1.59 -30.59 -5.58
C ASN A 46 -0.57 -30.20 -6.64
N ASN A 47 -1.05 -30.00 -7.88
CA ASN A 47 -0.26 -29.33 -8.89
C ASN A 47 -0.11 -27.87 -8.46
N LEU A 48 1.08 -27.53 -7.96
CA LEU A 48 1.46 -26.17 -7.63
C LEU A 48 1.44 -25.34 -8.93
N THR A 49 0.45 -24.46 -9.08
CA THR A 49 0.22 -23.68 -10.30
C THR A 49 0.16 -22.18 -10.00
N GLY A 50 0.36 -21.37 -11.04
CA GLY A 50 0.38 -19.92 -10.97
C GLY A 50 1.74 -19.34 -10.56
N ASN A 51 1.80 -18.02 -10.44
CA ASN A 51 3.07 -17.33 -10.21
C ASN A 51 3.29 -17.04 -8.72
N ARG A 52 4.54 -17.12 -8.26
CA ARG A 52 4.96 -16.73 -6.91
C ARG A 52 6.21 -15.85 -7.00
N ILE A 53 6.32 -14.91 -6.07
CA ILE A 53 7.55 -14.11 -5.89
C ILE A 53 8.36 -14.79 -4.79
N LEU A 54 9.62 -15.09 -5.10
CA LEU A 54 10.57 -15.70 -4.17
C LEU A 54 11.78 -14.78 -3.99
N ASP A 55 12.20 -14.62 -2.73
CA ASP A 55 13.49 -14.03 -2.40
C ASP A 55 14.63 -14.92 -2.93
N ILE A 56 15.64 -14.30 -3.56
CA ILE A 56 16.72 -15.02 -4.23
C ILE A 56 17.59 -15.79 -3.24
N GLU A 57 17.83 -15.27 -2.04
CA GLU A 57 18.62 -15.97 -1.02
C GLU A 57 17.89 -17.24 -0.54
N ILE A 58 16.57 -17.13 -0.37
CA ILE A 58 15.73 -18.29 -0.04
C ILE A 58 15.77 -19.32 -1.18
N LEU A 59 15.67 -18.88 -2.43
CA LEU A 59 15.76 -19.77 -3.60
C LEU A 59 17.13 -20.47 -3.67
N MET A 60 18.23 -19.75 -3.45
CA MET A 60 19.57 -20.32 -3.40
C MET A 60 19.70 -21.39 -2.31
N ASN A 61 19.14 -21.13 -1.12
CA ASN A 61 19.12 -22.09 -0.01
C ASN A 61 18.33 -23.38 -0.33
N LEU A 62 17.40 -23.34 -1.29
CA LEU A 62 16.71 -24.52 -1.81
C LEU A 62 17.55 -25.28 -2.81
N PHE A 63 18.25 -24.56 -3.71
CA PHE A 63 19.16 -25.19 -4.66
C PHE A 63 20.34 -25.91 -3.99
N SER A 64 20.69 -25.57 -2.76
CA SER A 64 21.63 -26.37 -1.96
C SER A 64 21.09 -27.77 -1.58
N ILE A 65 19.81 -28.07 -1.84
CA ILE A 65 19.13 -29.33 -1.52
C ILE A 65 18.57 -29.96 -2.81
N LEU A 66 19.46 -30.34 -3.73
CA LEU A 66 19.06 -31.05 -4.96
C LEU A 66 18.70 -32.52 -4.69
N PHE A 67 19.32 -33.12 -3.69
CA PHE A 67 19.07 -34.48 -3.24
C PHE A 67 18.54 -34.47 -1.82
N CYS A 68 17.70 -35.46 -1.47
CA CYS A 68 17.27 -35.61 -0.09
C CYS A 68 18.49 -35.82 0.82
N PRO A 69 18.71 -35.00 1.86
CA PRO A 69 19.91 -35.10 2.70
C PRO A 69 19.91 -36.34 3.61
N VAL A 70 18.76 -37.04 3.71
CA VAL A 70 18.62 -38.26 4.53
C VAL A 70 18.85 -39.52 3.70
N CYS A 71 18.23 -39.64 2.53
CA CYS A 71 18.29 -40.87 1.71
C CYS A 71 19.07 -40.72 0.40
N SER A 72 19.61 -39.53 0.11
CA SER A 72 20.37 -39.19 -1.12
C SER A 72 19.63 -39.42 -2.44
N LYS A 73 18.32 -39.67 -2.40
CA LYS A 73 17.48 -39.82 -3.60
C LYS A 73 17.03 -38.45 -4.13
N ALA A 74 16.99 -38.31 -5.46
CA ALA A 74 16.41 -37.16 -6.15
C ALA A 74 14.87 -37.29 -6.23
N ASN A 75 14.22 -37.39 -5.07
CA ASN A 75 12.79 -37.65 -4.94
C ASN A 75 12.12 -36.62 -4.02
N LEU A 76 12.45 -35.35 -4.24
CA LEU A 76 11.97 -34.20 -3.46
C LEU A 76 10.81 -33.53 -4.19
N PHE A 77 9.74 -33.24 -3.46
CA PHE A 77 8.54 -32.56 -3.96
C PHE A 77 8.27 -31.30 -3.14
N LEU A 78 7.84 -30.27 -3.85
CA LEU A 78 7.47 -28.99 -3.28
C LEU A 78 5.95 -28.89 -3.13
N PHE A 79 5.49 -28.52 -1.95
CA PHE A 79 4.09 -28.32 -1.61
C PHE A 79 3.88 -26.89 -1.10
N GLU A 80 2.70 -26.33 -1.34
CA GLU A 80 2.28 -25.05 -0.76
C GLU A 80 1.27 -25.29 0.35
N ASP A 81 1.68 -25.03 1.59
CA ASP A 81 0.86 -25.27 2.78
C ASP A 81 -0.15 -24.15 2.98
N SER A 82 0.24 -22.91 2.69
CA SER A 82 -0.61 -21.73 2.86
C SER A 82 -0.08 -20.52 2.10
N VAL A 83 -0.99 -19.59 1.81
CA VAL A 83 -0.68 -18.33 1.12
C VAL A 83 -1.19 -17.15 1.94
N PHE A 84 -0.30 -16.20 2.22
CA PHE A 84 -0.60 -14.96 2.95
C PHE A 84 -0.14 -13.76 2.14
N GLY A 85 -1.07 -13.14 1.40
CA GLY A 85 -0.72 -12.08 0.47
C GLY A 85 0.15 -12.62 -0.66
N LEU A 86 1.28 -11.98 -0.94
CA LEU A 86 2.26 -12.46 -1.92
C LEU A 86 3.25 -13.49 -1.36
N CYS A 87 3.16 -13.80 -0.07
CA CYS A 87 4.05 -14.73 0.60
C CYS A 87 3.41 -16.11 0.70
N SER A 88 4.10 -17.13 0.21
CA SER A 88 3.69 -18.53 0.38
C SER A 88 4.53 -19.19 1.46
N ASN A 89 3.90 -20.03 2.28
CA ASN A 89 4.61 -21.01 3.09
C ASN A 89 4.61 -22.32 2.30
N LEU A 90 5.80 -22.83 2.07
CA LEU A 90 6.07 -23.98 1.23
C LEU A 90 6.79 -25.06 2.05
N THR A 91 6.57 -26.32 1.67
CA THR A 91 7.23 -27.47 2.27
C THR A 91 7.90 -28.31 1.20
N LEU A 92 9.19 -28.58 1.37
CA LEU A 92 9.96 -29.53 0.58
C LEU A 92 9.96 -30.88 1.31
N LYS A 93 9.42 -31.93 0.68
CA LYS A 93 9.30 -33.27 1.29
C LYS A 93 9.92 -34.34 0.39
N CYS A 94 10.58 -35.33 0.99
CA CYS A 94 11.01 -36.53 0.28
C CYS A 94 9.85 -37.52 0.13
N ASN A 95 9.62 -38.04 -1.07
CA ASN A 95 8.58 -39.02 -1.36
C ASN A 95 9.10 -40.46 -1.40
N SER A 96 10.27 -40.72 -0.80
CA SER A 96 10.84 -42.06 -0.73
C SER A 96 10.20 -42.84 0.42
N SER A 97 9.91 -44.11 0.20
CA SER A 97 9.14 -44.97 1.13
C SER A 97 9.64 -45.02 2.57
N ASN A 98 10.94 -44.86 2.81
CA ASN A 98 11.56 -44.89 4.14
C ASN A 98 12.29 -43.57 4.46
N CYS A 99 11.69 -42.43 4.16
CA CYS A 99 12.32 -41.13 4.39
C CYS A 99 11.33 -40.05 4.83
N ASP A 100 11.51 -39.57 6.05
CA ASP A 100 10.66 -38.53 6.67
C ASP A 100 11.22 -37.12 6.52
N PHE A 101 12.12 -36.90 5.55
CA PHE A 101 12.70 -35.58 5.34
C PHE A 101 11.63 -34.57 4.93
N VAL A 102 11.49 -33.51 5.72
CA VAL A 102 10.58 -32.38 5.51
C VAL A 102 11.32 -31.10 5.86
N LYS A 103 11.27 -30.10 4.98
CA LYS A 103 11.79 -28.75 5.23
C LYS A 103 10.75 -27.71 4.84
N ALA A 104 10.19 -27.04 5.84
CA ALA A 104 9.30 -25.90 5.65
C ALA A 104 10.08 -24.60 5.47
N PHE A 105 9.61 -23.72 4.60
CA PHE A 105 10.17 -22.40 4.38
C PHE A 105 9.10 -21.43 3.86
N SER A 106 9.46 -20.16 3.74
CA SER A 106 8.56 -19.12 3.26
C SER A 106 9.19 -18.42 2.06
N THR A 107 8.41 -17.98 1.08
CA THR A 107 8.95 -17.34 -0.14
C THR A 107 9.54 -15.95 0.11
N SER A 108 9.30 -15.38 1.30
CA SER A 108 9.81 -14.07 1.72
C SER A 108 10.34 -14.14 3.15
N LYS A 109 11.39 -13.36 3.42
CA LYS A 109 11.86 -13.10 4.79
C LYS A 109 10.73 -12.50 5.63
N LYS A 110 10.79 -12.75 6.94
CA LYS A 110 9.81 -12.26 7.92
C LYS A 110 10.47 -11.28 8.89
N TYR A 111 9.86 -10.11 9.08
CA TYR A 111 10.22 -9.13 10.09
C TYR A 111 9.06 -8.96 11.04
N ASP A 112 9.25 -9.26 12.32
CA ASP A 112 8.18 -9.19 13.33
C ASP A 112 6.89 -9.90 12.85
N LYS A 113 7.06 -11.15 12.40
CA LYS A 113 6.01 -12.03 11.83
C LYS A 113 5.37 -11.54 10.52
N LEU A 114 5.72 -10.36 10.01
CA LEU A 114 5.26 -9.87 8.72
C LEU A 114 6.19 -10.31 7.59
N SER A 115 5.61 -10.76 6.49
CA SER A 115 6.38 -11.02 5.27
C SER A 115 6.85 -9.72 4.63
N GLU A 116 8.15 -9.61 4.39
CA GLU A 116 8.78 -8.45 3.79
C GLU A 116 8.16 -8.08 2.44
N ILE A 117 7.88 -9.07 1.58
CA ILE A 117 7.25 -8.84 0.27
C ILE A 117 5.88 -8.15 0.38
N ASN A 118 5.12 -8.46 1.43
CA ASN A 118 3.82 -7.84 1.69
C ASN A 118 3.98 -6.39 2.15
N ILE A 119 5.02 -6.08 2.94
CA ILE A 119 5.33 -4.69 3.31
C ILE A 119 5.75 -3.92 2.04
N ARG A 120 6.64 -4.49 1.23
CA ARG A 120 7.19 -3.87 0.02
C ARG A 120 6.11 -3.54 -1.01
N ILE A 121 5.16 -4.44 -1.27
CA ILE A 121 4.09 -4.15 -2.24
C ILE A 121 3.20 -3.00 -1.76
N VAL A 122 2.86 -2.96 -0.46
CA VAL A 122 2.00 -1.90 0.09
C VAL A 122 2.74 -0.58 0.08
N TYR A 123 4.01 -0.58 0.50
CA TYR A 123 4.85 0.61 0.49
C TYR A 123 5.09 1.14 -0.94
N GLY A 124 5.47 0.28 -1.87
CA GLY A 124 5.71 0.63 -3.27
C GLY A 124 4.46 1.22 -3.95
N LEU A 125 3.29 0.64 -3.71
CA LEU A 125 2.03 1.20 -4.21
C LEU A 125 1.74 2.58 -3.62
N ARG A 126 2.06 2.81 -2.34
CA ARG A 126 1.87 4.12 -1.70
C ARG A 126 2.80 5.18 -2.26
N LEU A 127 4.05 4.84 -2.57
CA LEU A 127 5.01 5.73 -3.22
C LEU A 127 4.50 6.24 -4.57
N ILE A 128 3.81 5.40 -5.34
CA ILE A 128 3.23 5.80 -6.64
C ILE A 128 1.80 6.35 -6.55
N GLY A 129 1.33 6.71 -5.35
CA GLY A 129 -0.01 7.27 -5.14
C GLY A 129 -1.16 6.28 -5.40
N ARG A 130 -0.89 4.97 -5.32
CA ARG A 130 -1.86 3.89 -5.51
C ARG A 130 -2.20 3.20 -4.20
N GLY A 131 -3.25 2.39 -4.23
CA GLY A 131 -3.75 1.67 -3.06
C GLY A 131 -4.26 0.29 -3.40
N PHE A 132 -5.00 -0.31 -2.46
CA PHE A 132 -5.50 -1.69 -2.55
C PHE A 132 -6.10 -2.09 -3.91
N SER A 133 -6.95 -1.28 -4.52
CA SER A 133 -7.57 -1.61 -5.82
C SER A 133 -6.54 -1.78 -6.94
N ALA A 134 -5.47 -0.98 -6.93
CA ALA A 134 -4.37 -1.13 -7.86
C ALA A 134 -3.51 -2.36 -7.52
N ALA A 135 -3.34 -2.66 -6.23
CA ALA A 135 -2.66 -3.88 -5.76
C ALA A 135 -3.30 -5.14 -6.34
N VAL A 136 -4.64 -5.25 -6.20
CA VAL A 136 -5.41 -6.37 -6.73
C VAL A 136 -5.25 -6.45 -8.23
N LYS A 137 -5.46 -5.34 -8.96
CA LYS A 137 -5.31 -5.33 -10.42
C LYS A 137 -3.92 -5.77 -10.87
N LEU A 138 -2.87 -5.25 -10.24
CA LEU A 138 -1.49 -5.61 -10.55
C LEU A 138 -1.22 -7.11 -10.30
N CYS A 139 -1.54 -7.61 -9.11
CA CYS A 139 -1.29 -8.99 -8.76
C CYS A 139 -2.09 -9.95 -9.65
N SER A 140 -3.38 -9.68 -9.88
CA SER A 140 -4.21 -10.46 -10.78
C SER A 140 -3.69 -10.47 -12.23
N THR A 141 -3.19 -9.33 -12.72
CA THR A 141 -2.58 -9.25 -14.07
C THR A 141 -1.35 -10.14 -14.19
N LEU A 142 -0.57 -10.23 -13.12
CA LEU A 142 0.65 -11.06 -13.05
C LEU A 142 0.35 -12.51 -12.63
N ASN A 143 -0.92 -12.90 -12.48
CA ASN A 143 -1.33 -14.19 -11.93
C ASN A 143 -0.65 -14.52 -10.57
N LEU A 144 -0.52 -13.49 -9.72
CA LEU A 144 0.04 -13.55 -8.37
C LEU A 144 -1.08 -13.57 -7.32
N PRO A 145 -0.86 -14.25 -6.18
CA PRO A 145 -1.63 -14.02 -4.97
C PRO A 145 -1.61 -12.56 -4.52
N TYR A 146 -2.60 -12.14 -3.73
CA TYR A 146 -2.69 -10.78 -3.22
C TYR A 146 -3.20 -10.72 -1.78
N LEU A 147 -2.87 -9.63 -1.11
CA LEU A 147 -3.30 -9.37 0.27
C LEU A 147 -4.82 -9.25 0.37
N SER A 148 -5.42 -9.71 1.47
CA SER A 148 -6.79 -9.33 1.79
C SER A 148 -6.88 -7.82 2.04
N LYS A 149 -8.07 -7.25 1.85
CA LYS A 149 -8.29 -5.81 2.10
C LYS A 149 -7.94 -5.42 3.54
N MET A 150 -8.26 -6.29 4.50
CA MET A 150 -7.94 -6.08 5.92
C MET A 150 -6.44 -6.09 6.17
N ALA A 151 -5.73 -7.09 5.64
CA ALA A 151 -4.27 -7.20 5.79
C ALA A 151 -3.55 -6.00 5.15
N TYR A 152 -3.98 -5.60 3.94
CA TYR A 152 -3.44 -4.41 3.27
C TYR A 152 -3.59 -3.15 4.12
N ARG A 153 -4.76 -2.94 4.74
CA ARG A 153 -5.02 -1.76 5.58
C ARG A 153 -4.23 -1.78 6.87
N SER A 154 -4.07 -2.95 7.49
CA SER A 154 -3.21 -3.10 8.66
C SER A 154 -1.75 -2.73 8.35
N LEU A 155 -1.22 -3.21 7.23
CA LEU A 155 0.12 -2.86 6.76
C LEU A 155 0.25 -1.36 6.42
N GLU A 156 -0.76 -0.78 5.77
CA GLU A 156 -0.80 0.66 5.47
C GLU A 156 -0.69 1.52 6.73
N ILE A 157 -1.37 1.14 7.82
CA ILE A 157 -1.28 1.85 9.11
C ILE A 157 0.13 1.70 9.71
N ARG A 158 0.69 0.50 9.72
CA ARG A 158 2.05 0.26 10.24
C ARG A 158 3.10 1.06 9.46
N ILE A 159 3.00 1.07 8.14
CA ILE A 159 3.87 1.86 7.26
C ILE A 159 3.70 3.35 7.55
N LEU A 160 2.47 3.84 7.73
CA LEU A 160 2.23 5.25 8.07
C LEU A 160 2.94 5.64 9.38
N VAL A 161 2.89 4.81 10.41
CA VAL A 161 3.59 5.06 11.68
C VAL A 161 5.10 5.17 11.44
N ALA A 162 5.69 4.17 10.79
CA ALA A 162 7.13 4.14 10.53
C ALA A 162 7.60 5.32 9.66
N VAL A 163 6.87 5.65 8.59
CA VAL A 163 7.20 6.78 7.71
C VAL A 163 7.06 8.12 8.45
N THR A 164 6.08 8.25 9.35
CA THR A 164 5.91 9.47 10.17
C THR A 164 7.07 9.65 11.14
N GLU A 165 7.53 8.57 11.77
CA GLU A 165 8.69 8.60 12.67
C GLU A 165 9.97 8.99 11.93
N VAL A 166 10.23 8.36 10.78
CA VAL A 166 11.36 8.70 9.91
C VAL A 166 11.29 10.16 9.47
N ALA A 167 10.12 10.64 9.02
CA ALA A 167 9.94 12.02 8.60
C ALA A 167 10.27 13.01 9.74
N LYS A 168 9.74 12.78 10.95
CA LYS A 168 10.03 13.62 12.13
C LYS A 168 11.51 13.65 12.45
N LYS A 169 12.17 12.49 12.43
CA LYS A 169 13.61 12.40 12.67
C LYS A 169 14.38 13.20 11.61
N THR A 170 14.12 12.96 10.33
CA THR A 170 14.85 13.63 9.24
C THR A 170 14.64 15.15 9.21
N MET A 171 13.44 15.62 9.57
CA MET A 171 13.17 17.06 9.69
C MET A 171 13.88 17.66 10.92
N GLY A 172 13.96 16.92 12.03
CA GLY A 172 14.74 17.30 13.20
C GLY A 172 16.24 17.39 12.90
N ASP A 173 16.79 16.40 12.19
CA ASP A 173 18.18 16.39 11.75
C ASP A 173 18.48 17.58 10.81
N ALA A 174 17.57 17.88 9.87
CA ALA A 174 17.67 19.06 9.01
C ALA A 174 17.66 20.39 9.79
N ALA A 175 16.82 20.50 10.81
CA ALA A 175 16.78 21.68 11.67
C ALA A 175 18.09 21.85 12.47
N GLN A 176 18.69 20.76 12.96
CA GLN A 176 19.99 20.81 13.63
C GLN A 176 21.11 21.25 12.69
N GLU A 177 21.10 20.78 11.45
CA GLU A 177 22.09 21.19 10.44
C GLU A 177 22.04 22.70 10.17
N VAL A 178 20.83 23.26 10.04
CA VAL A 178 20.66 24.72 9.93
C VAL A 178 21.21 25.45 11.15
N LYS A 179 20.96 24.94 12.36
CA LYS A 179 21.48 25.52 13.60
C LYS A 179 23.01 25.52 13.64
N THR A 180 23.63 24.41 13.24
CA THR A 180 25.10 24.30 13.13
C THR A 180 25.66 25.27 12.10
N LEU A 181 25.05 25.38 10.91
CA LEU A 181 25.50 26.30 9.86
C LEU A 181 25.44 27.78 10.28
N LYS A 182 24.45 28.16 11.09
CA LYS A 182 24.33 29.53 11.61
C LYS A 182 25.22 29.82 12.82
N ASN A 183 25.99 28.83 13.31
CA ASN A 183 26.76 28.93 14.56
C ASN A 183 25.93 29.43 15.75
N SER A 184 24.64 29.11 15.77
CA SER A 184 23.75 29.61 16.82
C SER A 184 23.86 28.77 18.08
N GLN A 185 24.30 29.40 19.17
CA GLN A 185 24.31 28.80 20.51
C GLN A 185 22.95 28.92 21.20
N GLU A 186 22.00 29.65 20.61
CA GLU A 186 20.68 29.89 21.19
C GLU A 186 19.70 28.73 20.95
N ASN A 187 18.66 28.67 21.78
CA ASN A 187 17.58 27.70 21.63
C ASN A 187 16.76 27.93 20.35
N VAL A 188 16.69 29.17 19.88
CA VAL A 188 15.97 29.57 18.66
C VAL A 188 17.00 30.06 17.65
N THR A 189 16.89 29.62 16.41
CA THR A 189 17.78 30.06 15.31
C THR A 189 16.94 30.66 14.20
N CYS A 190 17.22 31.91 13.84
CA CYS A 190 16.61 32.55 12.69
C CYS A 190 17.18 31.93 11.41
N CYS A 191 16.29 31.42 10.54
CA CYS A 191 16.67 30.91 9.23
C CYS A 191 15.68 31.39 8.17
N GLY A 192 16.18 31.55 6.94
CA GLY A 192 15.34 31.81 5.79
C GLY A 192 14.65 30.53 5.35
N VAL A 193 13.35 30.59 5.06
CA VAL A 193 12.58 29.45 4.56
C VAL A 193 11.85 29.80 3.27
N SER A 194 11.79 28.83 2.37
CA SER A 194 10.82 28.79 1.29
C SER A 194 9.68 27.84 1.68
N VAL A 195 8.48 28.10 1.17
CA VAL A 195 7.30 27.30 1.49
C VAL A 195 6.67 26.85 0.19
N ASP A 196 6.53 25.54 0.02
CA ASP A 196 5.83 24.94 -1.12
C ASP A 196 4.56 24.22 -0.66
N GLY A 197 3.56 24.19 -1.52
CA GLY A 197 2.25 23.65 -1.21
C GLY A 197 1.65 22.88 -2.38
N THR A 198 1.08 21.72 -2.09
CA THR A 198 0.41 20.88 -3.07
C THR A 198 -1.01 20.53 -2.66
N TRP A 199 -1.88 20.40 -3.66
CA TRP A 199 -3.27 20.00 -3.50
C TRP A 199 -3.49 18.63 -4.13
N GLN A 200 -4.31 17.79 -3.49
CA GLN A 200 -4.66 16.47 -4.04
C GLN A 200 -5.32 16.56 -5.43
N ARG A 201 -6.07 17.64 -5.70
CA ARG A 201 -6.77 17.86 -6.97
C ARG A 201 -6.47 19.24 -7.51
N ARG A 202 -6.50 19.38 -8.84
CA ARG A 202 -6.40 20.68 -9.51
C ARG A 202 -7.68 21.49 -9.31
N GLY A 203 -7.53 22.81 -9.21
CA GLY A 203 -8.63 23.77 -9.04
C GLY A 203 -9.19 23.84 -7.62
N TYR A 204 -10.22 24.65 -7.43
CA TYR A 204 -10.85 24.95 -6.12
C TYR A 204 -11.68 23.79 -5.53
N SER A 205 -11.39 22.53 -5.88
CA SER A 205 -12.16 21.35 -5.45
C SER A 205 -11.36 20.37 -4.59
N SER A 206 -10.13 20.73 -4.22
CA SER A 206 -9.31 19.88 -3.37
C SER A 206 -9.76 19.99 -1.92
N LEU A 207 -10.00 18.83 -1.30
CA LEU A 207 -10.31 18.74 0.12
C LEU A 207 -9.09 18.41 0.97
N ASN A 208 -7.94 18.14 0.34
CA ASN A 208 -6.69 17.80 1.02
C ASN A 208 -5.56 18.65 0.42
N GLY A 209 -4.74 19.21 1.29
CA GLY A 209 -3.54 19.96 0.96
C GLY A 209 -2.36 19.49 1.82
N CYS A 210 -1.16 19.75 1.33
CA CYS A 210 0.08 19.52 2.05
C CYS A 210 0.96 20.75 1.85
N VAL A 211 1.54 21.27 2.92
CA VAL A 211 2.47 22.40 2.90
C VAL A 211 3.79 21.92 3.48
N SER A 212 4.90 22.26 2.84
CA SER A 212 6.24 21.91 3.27
C SER A 212 7.07 23.18 3.42
N VAL A 213 7.77 23.27 4.55
CA VAL A 213 8.72 24.35 4.85
C VAL A 213 10.12 23.84 4.54
N ILE A 214 10.85 24.56 3.69
CA ILE A 214 12.16 24.18 3.19
C ILE A 214 13.16 25.26 3.58
N SER A 215 14.27 24.88 4.21
CA SER A 215 15.36 25.79 4.53
C SER A 215 16.01 26.30 3.24
N ILE A 216 16.22 27.61 3.14
CA ILE A 216 16.97 28.22 2.03
C ILE A 216 18.47 27.91 2.14
N ASP A 217 18.96 27.67 3.36
CA ASP A 217 20.38 27.44 3.62
C ASP A 217 20.83 26.01 3.28
N THR A 218 19.92 25.03 3.38
CA THR A 218 20.25 23.59 3.23
C THR A 218 19.45 22.85 2.16
N ASP A 219 18.45 23.50 1.58
CA ASP A 219 17.46 22.90 0.67
C ASP A 219 16.74 21.67 1.25
N LYS A 220 16.69 21.55 2.58
CA LYS A 220 16.06 20.44 3.31
C LYS A 220 14.73 20.86 3.93
N ILE A 221 13.83 19.88 4.02
CA ILE A 221 12.50 20.05 4.64
C ILE A 221 12.67 20.17 6.16
N LEU A 222 12.17 21.26 6.72
CA LEU A 222 12.16 21.53 8.16
C LEU A 222 10.83 21.14 8.82
N ASP A 223 9.72 21.26 8.08
CA ASP A 223 8.40 20.88 8.59
C ASP A 223 7.42 20.57 7.43
N VAL A 224 6.40 19.77 7.73
CA VAL A 224 5.31 19.43 6.80
C VAL A 224 3.97 19.42 7.54
N GLU A 225 3.01 20.19 7.04
CA GLU A 225 1.64 20.23 7.55
C GLU A 225 0.67 19.65 6.52
N ILE A 226 -0.11 18.64 6.93
CA ILE A 226 -1.17 18.06 6.11
C ILE A 226 -2.50 18.68 6.53
N MET A 227 -3.18 19.35 5.61
CA MET A 227 -4.47 19.99 5.82
C MET A 227 -5.59 19.17 5.17
N SER A 228 -6.69 18.96 5.89
CA SER A 228 -7.88 18.29 5.36
C SER A 228 -9.15 19.06 5.70
N GLN A 229 -10.02 19.24 4.71
CA GLN A 229 -11.42 19.63 4.87
C GLN A 229 -12.36 18.43 4.74
N TYR A 230 -11.80 17.21 4.72
CA TYR A 230 -12.55 15.97 4.58
C TYR A 230 -12.28 15.03 5.75
N CYS A 231 -13.31 14.80 6.55
CA CYS A 231 -13.31 13.71 7.53
C CYS A 231 -14.30 12.63 7.10
N ARG A 232 -13.79 11.41 6.87
CA ARG A 232 -14.62 10.24 6.51
C ARG A 232 -15.65 9.93 7.60
N THR A 233 -15.26 10.05 8.87
CA THR A 233 -16.15 9.82 10.02
C THR A 233 -17.27 10.87 10.03
N CYS A 234 -16.94 12.15 9.89
CA CYS A 234 -17.94 13.21 9.80
C CYS A 234 -18.90 13.00 8.63
N LYS A 235 -18.39 12.62 7.46
CA LYS A 235 -19.24 12.34 6.29
C LYS A 235 -20.20 11.18 6.51
N LYS A 236 -19.77 10.10 7.16
CA LYS A 236 -20.67 8.98 7.52
C LYS A 236 -21.75 9.39 8.52
N LEU A 237 -21.47 10.37 9.37
CA LEU A 237 -22.39 10.89 10.38
C LEU A 237 -23.24 12.07 9.87
N GLN A 238 -23.12 12.44 8.58
CA GLN A 238 -24.06 13.37 7.95
C GLN A 238 -25.44 12.71 7.90
N GLY A 239 -26.46 13.41 8.42
CA GLY A 239 -27.83 12.88 8.51
C GLY A 239 -28.13 12.04 9.77
N VAL A 240 -27.13 11.67 10.57
CA VAL A 240 -27.37 10.99 11.86
C VAL A 240 -27.82 12.02 12.90
N GLN A 241 -28.84 11.69 13.70
CA GLN A 241 -29.35 12.56 14.76
C GLN A 241 -28.27 12.85 15.80
N LYS A 242 -28.24 14.08 16.35
CA LYS A 242 -27.17 14.53 17.27
C LYS A 242 -27.00 13.61 18.49
N HIS A 243 -28.10 13.08 19.03
CA HIS A 243 -28.08 12.20 20.21
C HIS A 243 -27.49 10.81 19.94
N MET A 244 -27.41 10.38 18.68
CA MET A 244 -26.78 9.11 18.26
C MET A 244 -25.31 9.28 17.88
N LYS A 245 -24.76 10.50 17.92
CA LYS A 245 -23.34 10.74 17.59
C LYS A 245 -22.46 10.48 18.79
N PRO A 246 -21.30 9.83 18.62
CA PRO A 246 -20.34 9.67 19.71
C PRO A 246 -19.84 11.03 20.22
N SER A 247 -19.66 11.14 21.53
CA SER A 247 -19.32 12.38 22.24
C SER A 247 -17.91 12.91 21.92
N LYS A 248 -16.96 12.02 21.58
CA LYS A 248 -15.60 12.39 21.15
C LYS A 248 -15.37 12.01 19.70
N ARG A 249 -14.94 12.98 18.89
CA ARG A 249 -14.57 12.80 17.49
C ARG A 249 -13.09 13.14 17.31
N ASN A 250 -12.22 12.14 17.11
CA ASN A 250 -10.86 12.39 16.65
C ASN A 250 -10.89 12.70 15.14
N CYS A 251 -11.04 13.99 14.80
CA CYS A 251 -10.91 14.48 13.44
C CYS A 251 -9.52 15.09 13.27
N SER A 252 -8.50 14.22 13.18
CA SER A 252 -7.12 14.64 12.92
C SER A 252 -7.07 15.47 11.64
N ASN A 253 -6.41 16.64 11.70
CA ASN A 253 -6.15 17.55 10.57
C ASN A 253 -7.39 18.18 9.91
N HIS A 254 -8.57 18.10 10.54
CA HIS A 254 -9.78 18.78 10.08
C HIS A 254 -9.77 20.24 10.51
N LYS A 255 -9.55 21.15 9.56
CA LYS A 255 -9.73 22.59 9.78
C LYS A 255 -11.06 22.98 9.10
N GLY A 256 -12.16 22.99 9.88
CA GLY A 256 -13.51 23.34 9.42
C GLY A 256 -14.62 22.73 10.26
#